data_AF-A0A9E4GBY4-F1
#
_entry.id   AF-A0A9E4GBY4-F1
#
_cell.length_a   1.000
_cell.length_b   1.000
_cell.length_c   1.000
_cell.angle_alpha   90.00
_cell.angle_beta   90.00
_cell.angle_gamma   90.00
#
_symmetry.space_group_name_H-M   'P 1'
#
loop_
_entity.id
_entity.type
_entity.pdbx_description
1 polymer ?
#
loop_
_entity_poly.entity_id
_entity_poly.type
_entity_poly.pdbx_seq_one_letter_code
_entity_poly.pdbx_strand_id
1 'polypeptide(L)'
;MGRDSKNADAYNLLGYSYRKSGDFELALRHYKTALGIDPEHRGAHEYIGEAYLETGDLEMAEKHLEALDDICLLGCEEHTDLKEAVEAYKKKHGIGG
;
A
#
# COMPACT_ATOMS: atom_id res chain seq x y z
N MET A 1 3.00 -20.03 -16.47
CA MET A 1 3.68 -19.48 -15.28
C MET A 1 2.61 -19.06 -14.28
N GLY A 2 2.38 -19.83 -13.22
CA GLY A 2 1.66 -19.29 -12.06
C GLY A 2 2.67 -18.49 -11.26
N ARG A 3 2.50 -17.16 -11.17
CA ARG A 3 3.20 -16.40 -10.13
C ARG A 3 2.82 -17.04 -8.80
N ASP A 4 3.78 -17.27 -7.93
CA ASP A 4 3.54 -17.72 -6.56
C ASP A 4 2.86 -16.61 -5.73
N SER A 5 1.71 -16.09 -6.20
CA SER A 5 0.95 -14.99 -5.57
C SER A 5 0.54 -15.37 -4.15
N LYS A 6 0.32 -16.66 -3.88
CA LYS A 6 -0.02 -17.16 -2.54
C LYS A 6 1.02 -16.77 -1.49
N ASN A 7 2.29 -16.68 -1.86
CA ASN A 7 3.33 -16.21 -0.95
C ASN A 7 3.22 -14.70 -0.75
N ALA A 8 2.94 -13.93 -1.82
CA ALA A 8 2.70 -12.49 -1.72
C ALA A 8 1.47 -12.17 -0.84
N ASP A 9 0.34 -12.87 -1.03
CA ASP A 9 -0.87 -12.74 -0.22
C ASP A 9 -0.58 -13.00 1.27
N ALA A 10 0.21 -14.02 1.58
CA ALA A 10 0.60 -14.35 2.95
C ALA A 10 1.45 -13.24 3.60
N TYR A 11 2.43 -12.70 2.86
CA TYR A 11 3.22 -11.57 3.34
C TYR A 11 2.39 -10.29 3.46
N ASN A 12 1.44 -10.06 2.57
CA ASN A 12 0.51 -8.95 2.66
C ASN A 12 -0.34 -9.03 3.95
N LEU A 13 -0.87 -10.20 4.28
CA LEU A 13 -1.63 -10.44 5.52
C LEU A 13 -0.78 -10.27 6.78
N LEU A 14 0.49 -10.68 6.75
CA LEU A 14 1.43 -10.42 7.84
C LEU A 14 1.66 -8.91 8.00
N GLY A 15 1.91 -8.20 6.89
CA GLY A 15 2.06 -6.75 6.89
C GLY A 15 0.85 -6.05 7.49
N TYR A 16 -0.35 -6.47 7.09
CA TYR A 16 -1.62 -5.99 7.62
C TYR A 16 -1.75 -6.21 9.12
N SER A 17 -1.41 -7.41 9.58
CA SER A 17 -1.48 -7.76 11.00
C SER A 17 -0.53 -6.89 11.84
N TYR A 18 0.69 -6.66 11.37
CA TYR A 18 1.65 -5.78 12.05
C TYR A 18 1.22 -4.31 12.03
N ARG A 19 0.69 -3.81 10.90
CA ARG A 19 0.17 -2.44 10.80
C ARG A 19 -0.95 -2.21 11.80
N LYS A 20 -1.92 -3.12 11.89
CA LYS A 20 -3.00 -3.04 12.89
C LYS A 20 -2.51 -3.14 14.33
N SER A 21 -1.34 -3.73 14.55
CA SER A 21 -0.68 -3.77 15.87
C SER A 21 0.18 -2.53 16.17
N GLY A 22 0.30 -1.59 15.22
CA GLY A 22 1.15 -0.39 15.33
C GLY A 22 2.64 -0.64 15.08
N ASP A 23 3.03 -1.85 14.69
CA ASP A 23 4.40 -2.18 14.33
C ASP A 23 4.63 -1.90 12.84
N PHE A 24 4.81 -0.61 12.54
CA PHE A 24 4.96 -0.16 11.15
C PHE A 24 6.26 -0.63 10.50
N GLU A 25 7.33 -0.85 11.27
CA GLU A 25 8.59 -1.34 10.71
C GLU A 25 8.43 -2.76 10.15
N LEU A 26 7.82 -3.66 10.93
CA LEU A 26 7.54 -5.02 10.47
C LEU A 26 6.47 -5.03 9.37
N ALA A 27 5.46 -4.17 9.47
CA ALA A 27 4.44 -4.03 8.43
C ALA A 27 5.08 -3.72 7.06
N LEU A 28 5.88 -2.66 7.00
CA LEU A 28 6.57 -2.23 5.78
C LEU A 28 7.51 -3.32 5.24
N ARG A 29 8.22 -4.04 6.11
CA ARG A 29 9.08 -5.16 5.71
C ARG A 29 8.31 -6.27 5.00
N HIS A 30 7.16 -6.65 5.55
CA HIS A 30 6.34 -7.72 4.98
C HIS A 30 5.64 -7.29 3.69
N TYR A 31 5.11 -6.08 3.61
CA TYR A 31 4.58 -5.56 2.35
C TYR A 31 5.64 -5.46 1.26
N LYS A 32 6.85 -4.98 1.56
CA LYS A 32 7.98 -4.97 0.61
C LYS A 32 8.32 -6.37 0.12
N THR A 33 8.25 -7.36 1.01
CA THR A 33 8.44 -8.77 0.62
C THR A 33 7.34 -9.23 -0.33
N ALA A 34 6.07 -8.90 -0.04
CA ALA A 34 4.95 -9.23 -0.91
C ALA A 34 5.13 -8.64 -2.31
N LEU A 35 5.49 -7.36 -2.40
CA LEU A 35 5.75 -6.67 -3.67
C LEU A 35 7.02 -7.15 -4.40
N GLY A 36 8.00 -7.68 -3.66
CA GLY A 36 9.15 -8.37 -4.25
C GLY A 36 8.79 -9.70 -4.92
N ILE A 37 7.70 -10.34 -4.49
CA ILE A 37 7.19 -11.61 -5.06
C ILE A 37 6.21 -11.34 -6.20
N ASP A 38 5.26 -10.42 -5.98
CA ASP A 38 4.31 -9.98 -6.98
C ASP A 38 4.26 -8.43 -7.03
N PRO A 39 5.02 -7.82 -7.97
CA PRO A 39 5.08 -6.37 -8.10
C PRO A 39 3.76 -5.71 -8.50
N GLU A 40 2.76 -6.48 -8.93
CA GLU A 40 1.44 -5.96 -9.32
C GLU A 40 0.36 -6.27 -8.26
N HIS A 41 0.78 -6.68 -7.07
CA HIS A 41 -0.14 -7.06 -6.00
C HIS A 41 -0.87 -5.84 -5.42
N ARG A 42 -2.08 -5.58 -5.92
CA ARG A 42 -2.90 -4.41 -5.58
C ARG A 42 -3.07 -4.16 -4.08
N GLY A 43 -3.51 -5.16 -3.32
CA GLY A 43 -3.71 -4.99 -1.87
C GLY A 43 -2.42 -4.70 -1.09
N ALA A 44 -1.25 -5.11 -1.60
CA ALA A 44 0.02 -4.81 -0.96
C ALA A 44 0.45 -3.37 -1.27
N HIS A 45 0.16 -2.85 -2.46
CA HIS A 45 0.33 -1.43 -2.80
C HIS A 45 -0.59 -0.52 -1.96
N GLU A 46 -1.86 -0.88 -1.82
CA GLU A 46 -2.80 -0.13 -0.97
C GLU A 46 -2.30 -0.08 0.48
N TYR A 47 -2.09 -1.25 1.10
CA TYR A 47 -1.79 -1.27 2.53
C TYR A 47 -0.41 -0.74 2.89
N ILE A 48 0.60 -0.90 2.03
CA ILE A 48 1.90 -0.27 2.26
C ILE A 48 1.79 1.25 2.09
N GLY A 49 0.98 1.74 1.16
CA GLY A 49 0.70 3.16 1.00
C GLY A 49 0.05 3.74 2.25
N GLU A 50 -0.97 3.08 2.79
CA GLU A 50 -1.58 3.48 4.06
C GLU A 50 -0.58 3.44 5.23
N ALA A 51 0.28 2.41 5.31
CA ALA A 51 1.32 2.33 6.32
C ALA A 51 2.30 3.51 6.22
N TYR A 52 2.67 3.92 5.02
CA TYR A 52 3.52 5.09 4.82
C TYR A 52 2.84 6.38 5.31
N LEU A 53 1.56 6.59 5.02
CA LEU A 53 0.78 7.71 5.57
C LEU A 53 0.76 7.71 7.11
N GLU A 54 0.58 6.55 7.73
CA GLU A 54 0.61 6.41 9.20
C GLU A 54 1.99 6.76 9.79
N THR A 55 3.06 6.50 9.05
CA THR A 55 4.44 6.89 9.43
C THR A 55 4.85 8.30 8.99
N GLY A 56 3.98 9.02 8.28
CA GLY A 56 4.22 10.38 7.81
C GLY A 56 5.00 10.50 6.49
N ASP A 57 5.15 9.42 5.75
CA ASP A 57 5.86 9.38 4.47
C ASP A 57 4.87 9.49 3.30
N LEU A 58 4.36 10.71 3.07
CA LEU A 58 3.40 10.98 1.99
C LEU A 58 3.98 10.66 0.61
N GLU A 59 5.26 10.95 0.37
CA GLU A 59 5.91 10.71 -0.92
C GLU A 59 5.88 9.23 -1.29
N MET A 60 6.19 8.34 -0.33
CA MET A 60 6.13 6.91 -0.60
C MET A 60 4.70 6.41 -0.78
N ALA A 61 3.72 6.95 -0.06
CA ALA A 61 2.31 6.62 -0.27
C ALA A 61 1.84 6.98 -1.69
N GLU A 62 2.21 8.17 -2.19
CA GLU A 62 1.89 8.61 -3.55
C GLU A 62 2.53 7.73 -4.62
N LYS A 63 3.77 7.26 -4.44
CA LYS A 63 4.40 6.30 -5.36
C LYS A 63 3.62 4.99 -5.47
N HIS A 64 3.03 4.51 -4.38
CA HIS A 64 2.21 3.30 -4.42
C HIS A 64 0.84 3.55 -5.05
N LEU A 65 0.30 4.77 -4.93
CA LEU A 65 -0.90 5.20 -5.64
C LEU A 65 -0.64 5.28 -7.16
N GLU A 66 0.48 5.86 -7.59
CA GLU A 66 0.88 5.89 -9.01
C GLU A 66 1.04 4.49 -9.58
N ALA A 67 1.64 3.56 -8.83
CA ALA A 67 1.73 2.16 -9.26
C ALA A 67 0.33 1.53 -9.42
N LEU A 68 -0.63 1.87 -8.56
CA LEU A 68 -2.01 1.41 -8.68
C LEU A 68 -2.74 2.04 -9.88
N ASP A 69 -2.41 3.27 -10.28
CA ASP A 69 -2.91 3.88 -11.53
C ASP A 69 -2.50 3.03 -12.76
N ASP A 70 -1.25 2.56 -12.79
CA ASP A 70 -0.74 1.73 -13.88
C ASP A 70 -1.34 0.31 -13.86
N ILE A 71 -1.53 -0.28 -12.68
CA ILE A 71 -2.07 -1.64 -12.52
C ILE A 71 -3.59 -1.66 -12.78
N CYS A 72 -4.32 -0.63 -12.35
CA CYS A 72 -5.79 -0.59 -12.36
C CYS A 72 -6.37 0.25 -13.49
N LEU A 73 -6.11 -0.16 -14.74
CA LEU A 73 -6.54 0.56 -15.96
C LEU A 73 -8.06 0.81 -16.08
N LEU A 74 -8.90 0.04 -15.40
CA LEU A 74 -10.37 0.21 -15.36
C LEU A 74 -10.88 0.65 -13.98
N GLY A 75 -9.97 1.01 -13.07
CA GLY A 75 -10.25 1.22 -11.66
C GLY A 75 -10.26 -0.08 -10.86
N CYS A 76 -9.83 0.01 -9.60
CA CYS A 76 -9.92 -1.05 -8.61
C CYS A 76 -10.24 -0.44 -7.25
N GLU A 77 -10.74 -1.27 -6.33
CA GLU A 77 -11.08 -0.87 -4.96
C GLU A 77 -9.84 -0.33 -4.26
N GLU A 78 -8.72 -1.04 -4.38
CA GLU A 78 -7.44 -0.73 -3.74
C GLU A 78 -6.89 0.65 -4.13
N HIS A 79 -7.03 1.01 -5.42
CA HIS A 79 -6.67 2.35 -5.90
C HIS A 79 -7.55 3.44 -5.27
N THR A 80 -8.86 3.19 -5.20
CA THR A 80 -9.82 4.17 -4.68
C THR A 80 -9.57 4.41 -3.19
N ASP A 81 -9.37 3.34 -2.44
CA ASP A 81 -9.13 3.40 -1.00
C ASP A 81 -7.84 4.16 -0.67
N LEU A 82 -6.73 3.82 -1.33
CA LEU A 82 -5.47 4.52 -1.12
C LEU A 82 -5.57 6.00 -1.55
N LYS A 83 -6.26 6.29 -2.65
CA LYS A 83 -6.47 7.67 -3.11
C LYS A 83 -7.21 8.50 -2.08
N GLU A 84 -8.31 7.97 -1.53
CA GLU A 84 -9.07 8.65 -0.47
C GLU A 84 -8.21 8.85 0.79
N ALA A 85 -7.41 7.86 1.17
CA ALA A 85 -6.50 7.96 2.31
C ALA A 85 -5.44 9.05 2.12
N VAL A 86 -4.83 9.14 0.93
CA VAL A 86 -3.85 10.18 0.58
C VAL A 86 -4.47 11.58 0.63
N GLU A 87 -5.65 11.76 0.04
CA GLU A 87 -6.35 13.06 0.04
C GLU A 87 -6.79 13.47 1.45
N ALA A 88 -7.28 12.51 2.26
CA ALA A 88 -7.59 12.76 3.66
C ALA A 88 -6.35 13.15 4.48
N TYR A 89 -5.23 12.48 4.25
CA TYR A 89 -3.95 12.80 4.87
C TYR A 89 -3.50 14.21 4.51
N LYS A 90 -3.49 14.55 3.22
CA LYS A 90 -3.16 15.88 2.68
C LYS A 90 -3.98 16.98 3.33
N LYS A 91 -5.32 16.82 3.33
CA LYS A 91 -6.24 17.75 3.97
C LYS A 91 -5.97 17.92 5.46
N LYS A 92 -5.70 16.84 6.18
CA LYS A 92 -5.40 16.87 7.63
C LYS A 92 -4.11 17.64 7.93
N HIS A 93 -3.12 17.58 7.04
CA HIS A 93 -1.81 18.20 7.23
C HIS A 93 -1.67 19.55 6.50
N GLY A 94 -2.72 20.03 5.82
CA GLY A 94 -2.68 21.29 5.06
C GLY A 94 -1.76 21.22 3.84
N ILE A 95 -1.55 20.02 3.30
CA ILE A 95 -0.74 19.78 2.10
C ILE A 95 -1.70 19.72 0.92
N GLY A 96 -1.53 20.60 -0.07
CA GLY A 96 -2.43 20.71 -1.22
C GLY A 96 -3.29 21.97 -1.15
N GLY A 97 -2.90 22.95 -1.95
CA GLY A 97 -3.60 24.20 -2.22
C GLY A 97 -3.57 24.51 -3.71
#